data_AF-A0A5C7JF17-F1
#
_entry.id   AF-A0A5C7JF17-F1
#
_cell.length_a   1.000
_cell.length_b   1.000
_cell.length_c   1.000
_cell.angle_alpha   90.00
_cell.angle_beta   90.00
_cell.angle_gamma   90.00
#
_symmetry.space_group_name_H-M   'P 1'
#
loop_
_entity.id
_entity.type
_entity.pdbx_description
1 polymer ?
#
loop_
_entity_poly.entity_id
_entity_poly.type
_entity_poly.pdbx_seq_one_letter_code
_entity_poly.pdbx_strand_id
1 'polypeptide(L)'
;MIEKLTSENLSDFIDNYPTKHKYGFLGSETDAILEKFEIDKEKFYTALGVNTCMIIEGEILNYHCDIELALRCVIEDRDKTLDEWD
;
A
#
# COMPACT_ATOMS: atom_id res chain seq x y z
N MET A 1 8.90 10.97 -14.29
CA MET A 1 8.33 9.71 -13.75
C MET A 1 9.07 9.43 -12.45
N ILE A 2 8.39 8.98 -11.40
CA ILE A 2 9.07 8.65 -10.12
C ILE A 2 9.93 7.41 -10.34
N GLU A 3 11.26 7.58 -10.24
CA GLU A 3 12.24 6.50 -10.43
C GLU A 3 12.39 5.63 -9.17
N LYS A 4 12.07 6.19 -7.99
CA LYS A 4 12.11 5.50 -6.70
C LYS A 4 11.03 6.02 -5.76
N LEU A 5 10.33 5.09 -5.10
CA LEU A 5 9.38 5.41 -4.04
C LEU A 5 10.13 5.68 -2.73
N THR A 6 9.78 6.77 -2.05
CA THR A 6 10.42 7.24 -0.80
C THR A 6 9.35 7.80 0.13
N SER A 7 9.62 7.89 1.44
CA SER A 7 8.65 8.42 2.40
C SER A 7 8.16 9.85 2.09
N GLU A 8 8.98 10.65 1.39
CA GLU A 8 8.67 12.03 1.02
C GLU A 8 7.67 12.13 -0.14
N ASN A 9 7.67 11.16 -1.06
CA ASN A 9 6.80 11.18 -2.25
C ASN A 9 5.68 10.12 -2.21
N LEU A 10 5.61 9.34 -1.12
CA LEU A 10 4.70 8.21 -0.99
C LEU A 10 3.22 8.64 -0.98
N SER A 11 2.86 9.63 -0.16
CA SER A 11 1.45 10.06 -0.04
C SER A 11 0.95 10.63 -1.37
N ASP A 12 1.73 11.51 -2.00
CA ASP A 12 1.44 12.03 -3.34
C ASP A 12 1.32 10.92 -4.39
N PHE A 13 2.17 9.89 -4.31
CA PHE A 13 2.10 8.75 -5.21
C PHE A 13 0.80 7.96 -5.01
N ILE A 14 0.42 7.67 -3.77
CA ILE A 14 -0.78 6.89 -3.44
C ILE A 14 -2.06 7.64 -3.83
N ASP A 15 -2.15 8.93 -3.53
CA ASP A 15 -3.33 9.76 -3.84
C ASP A 15 -3.57 9.91 -5.35
N ASN A 16 -2.52 9.83 -6.16
CA ASN A 16 -2.59 10.02 -7.61
C ASN A 16 -2.45 8.72 -8.41
N TYR A 17 -2.26 7.57 -7.76
CA TYR A 17 -2.16 6.30 -8.47
C TYR A 17 -3.51 5.93 -9.09
N PRO A 18 -3.55 5.58 -10.38
CA PRO A 18 -4.80 5.21 -11.03
C PRO A 18 -5.30 3.87 -10.48
N THR A 19 -6.40 3.91 -9.75
CA THR A 19 -7.10 2.71 -9.27
C THR A 19 -8.44 2.52 -10.00
N LYS A 20 -8.88 1.27 -10.12
CA LYS A 20 -10.19 0.92 -10.66
C LYS A 20 -11.31 1.52 -9.81
N HIS A 21 -11.13 1.52 -8.50
CA HIS A 21 -12.12 2.02 -7.54
C HIS A 21 -11.49 3.10 -6.66
N LYS A 22 -12.13 4.28 -6.60
CA LYS A 22 -11.66 5.44 -5.84
C LYS A 22 -11.40 5.23 -4.33
N TYR A 23 -11.80 4.09 -3.77
CA TYR A 23 -11.71 3.81 -2.34
C TYR A 23 -10.37 3.19 -1.92
N GLY A 24 -9.61 2.64 -2.86
CA GLY A 24 -8.34 1.97 -2.57
C GLY A 24 -7.87 1.07 -3.70
N PHE A 25 -7.10 0.06 -3.34
CA PHE A 25 -6.35 -0.77 -4.28
C PHE A 25 -6.87 -2.20 -4.28
N LEU A 26 -7.02 -2.74 -5.48
CA LEU A 26 -7.13 -4.17 -5.68
C LEU A 26 -5.77 -4.84 -5.44
N GLY A 27 -5.78 -6.12 -5.08
CA GLY A 27 -4.54 -6.90 -4.91
C GLY A 27 -3.62 -6.86 -6.14
N SER A 28 -4.20 -6.88 -7.36
CA SER A 28 -3.44 -6.76 -8.61
C SER A 28 -2.79 -5.39 -8.81
N GLU A 29 -3.41 -4.32 -8.33
CA GLU A 29 -2.86 -2.96 -8.40
C GLU A 29 -1.72 -2.78 -7.40
N THR A 30 -1.90 -3.32 -6.19
CA THR A 30 -0.83 -3.39 -5.19
C THR A 30 0.36 -4.20 -5.71
N ASP A 31 0.13 -5.40 -6.27
CA ASP A 31 1.21 -6.22 -6.85
C ASP A 31 1.99 -5.48 -7.94
N ALA A 32 1.31 -4.71 -8.80
CA ALA A 32 1.96 -3.91 -9.84
C ALA A 32 2.84 -2.79 -9.26
N ILE A 33 2.45 -2.18 -8.14
CA ILE A 33 3.26 -1.19 -7.42
C ILE A 33 4.52 -1.86 -6.85
N LEU A 34 4.35 -3.01 -6.17
CA LEU A 34 5.44 -3.72 -5.54
C LEU A 34 6.49 -4.17 -6.57
N GLU A 35 6.04 -4.68 -7.72
CA GLU A 35 6.93 -5.08 -8.82
C GLU A 35 7.65 -3.88 -9.44
N LYS A 36 6.93 -2.77 -9.67
CA LYS A 36 7.50 -1.56 -10.29
C LYS A 36 8.64 -0.95 -9.47
N PHE A 37 8.54 -0.97 -8.14
CA PHE A 37 9.53 -0.38 -7.25
C PHE A 37 10.44 -1.42 -6.58
N GLU A 38 10.39 -2.67 -7.04
CA GLU A 38 11.19 -3.78 -6.51
C GLU A 38 11.05 -3.93 -4.98
N ILE A 39 9.83 -3.72 -4.47
CA ILE A 39 9.51 -3.84 -3.04
C ILE A 39 9.32 -5.31 -2.69
N ASP A 40 9.94 -5.73 -1.60
CA ASP A 40 9.79 -7.07 -1.05
C ASP A 40 8.33 -7.34 -0.65
N LYS A 41 7.68 -8.27 -1.36
CA LYS A 41 6.28 -8.63 -1.14
C LYS A 41 6.05 -9.22 0.25
N GLU A 42 6.97 -10.03 0.77
CA GLU A 42 6.81 -10.65 2.09
C GLU A 42 6.87 -9.58 3.20
N LYS A 43 7.83 -8.65 3.11
CA LYS A 43 7.89 -7.51 4.05
C LYS A 43 6.63 -6.65 3.96
N PHE A 44 6.14 -6.37 2.76
CA PHE A 44 4.93 -5.59 2.56
C PHE A 44 3.70 -6.25 3.18
N TYR A 45 3.43 -7.53 2.88
CA TYR A 45 2.26 -8.21 3.44
C TYR A 45 2.38 -8.46 4.95
N THR A 46 3.61 -8.58 5.47
CA THR A 46 3.85 -8.59 6.92
C THR A 46 3.50 -7.24 7.55
N ALA A 47 3.90 -6.12 6.93
CA ALA A 47 3.59 -4.77 7.40
C ALA A 47 2.10 -4.41 7.25
N LEU A 48 1.43 -4.90 6.21
CA LEU A 48 -0.01 -4.76 6.01
C LEU A 48 -0.77 -5.54 7.09
N GLY A 49 -0.33 -6.76 7.38
CA GLY A 49 -0.88 -7.60 8.43
C GLY A 49 -2.37 -7.93 8.23
N VAL A 50 -3.06 -8.17 9.34
CA VAL A 50 -4.52 -8.26 9.33
C VAL A 50 -5.10 -6.86 9.31
N ASN A 51 -5.85 -6.52 8.27
CA ASN A 51 -6.48 -5.22 8.13
C ASN A 51 -7.97 -5.32 7.72
N THR A 52 -8.68 -4.20 7.85
CA THR A 52 -10.06 -4.08 7.37
C THR A 52 -10.04 -3.84 5.86
N CYS A 53 -10.74 -4.66 5.10
CA CYS A 53 -10.90 -4.49 3.65
C CYS A 53 -12.37 -4.28 3.27
N MET A 54 -12.58 -3.78 2.05
CA MET A 54 -13.90 -3.63 1.43
C MET A 54 -14.11 -4.70 0.36
N ILE A 55 -15.34 -5.17 0.22
CA ILE A 55 -15.78 -5.92 -0.96
C ILE A 55 -16.62 -5.00 -1.83
N ILE A 56 -16.20 -4.79 -3.08
CA ILE A 56 -16.95 -4.02 -4.08
C ILE A 56 -17.00 -4.82 -5.37
N GLU A 57 -18.20 -5.00 -5.94
CA GLU A 57 -18.39 -5.79 -7.18
C GLU A 57 -17.83 -7.22 -7.14
N GLY A 58 -17.68 -7.80 -5.94
CA GLY A 58 -17.11 -9.14 -5.74
C GLY A 58 -15.58 -9.18 -5.64
N GLU A 59 -14.91 -8.02 -5.68
CA GLU A 59 -13.46 -7.88 -5.53
C GLU A 59 -13.10 -7.35 -4.14
N ILE A 60 -11.94 -7.78 -3.62
CA ILE A 60 -11.38 -7.31 -2.36
C ILE A 60 -10.52 -6.07 -2.63
N LEU A 61 -10.74 -5.04 -1.83
CA LEU A 61 -10.05 -3.77 -1.91
C LEU A 61 -9.47 -3.39 -0.54
N ASN A 62 -8.20 -2.98 -0.51
CA ASN A 62 -7.55 -2.39 0.66
C ASN A 62 -7.53 -0.87 0.56
N TYR A 63 -7.77 -0.17 1.67
CA TYR A 63 -7.86 1.29 1.68
C TYR A 63 -6.50 1.95 1.39
N HIS A 64 -6.55 3.16 0.83
CA HIS A 64 -5.34 3.94 0.52
C HIS A 64 -4.40 4.08 1.72
N CYS A 65 -4.94 4.40 2.90
CA CYS A 65 -4.15 4.57 4.11
C CYS A 65 -3.43 3.29 4.56
N ASP A 66 -4.05 2.12 4.39
CA ASP A 66 -3.44 0.83 4.74
C ASP A 66 -2.26 0.52 3.83
N ILE A 67 -2.46 0.72 2.52
CA ILE A 67 -1.42 0.52 1.51
C ILE A 67 -0.27 1.52 1.71
N GLU A 68 -0.60 2.80 1.94
CA GLU A 68 0.39 3.83 2.23
C GLU A 68 1.24 3.46 3.46
N LEU A 69 0.60 3.11 4.56
CA LEU A 69 1.29 2.79 5.80
C LEU A 69 2.16 1.53 5.67
N ALA A 70 1.66 0.47 5.03
CA ALA A 70 2.45 -0.73 4.79
C ALA A 70 3.67 -0.45 3.89
N LEU A 71 3.50 0.34 2.82
CA LEU A 71 4.63 0.77 1.98
C LEU A 71 5.63 1.62 2.77
N ARG A 72 5.13 2.54 3.62
CA ARG A 72 5.97 3.40 4.47
C ARG A 72 6.85 2.58 5.39
N CYS A 73 6.29 1.57 6.06
CA CYS A 73 7.05 0.66 6.92
C CYS A 73 8.18 -0.05 6.17
N VAL A 74 7.91 -0.53 4.94
CA VAL A 74 8.94 -1.21 4.14
C VAL A 74 10.02 -0.24 3.64
N ILE A 75 9.63 0.97 3.20
CA ILE A 75 10.56 2.02 2.73
C ILE A 75 11.47 2.50 3.87
N GLU A 76 10.92 2.61 5.08
CA GLU A 76 11.64 3.07 6.28
C GLU A 76 12.36 1.95 7.03
N ASP A 77 12.21 0.69 6.58
CA ASP A 77 12.74 -0.52 7.22
C ASP A 77 12.40 -0.59 8.72
N ARG A 78 11.13 -0.35 9.05
CA ARG A 78 10.62 -0.38 10.42
C ARG A 78 9.31 -1.14 10.54
N ASP A 79 9.02 -1.58 11.76
CA ASP A 79 7.73 -2.16 12.10
C ASP A 79 6.66 -1.07 12.31
N LYS A 80 5.40 -1.47 12.15
CA LYS A 80 4.24 -0.65 12.50
C LYS A 80 4.13 -0.56 14.02
N THR A 81 4.02 0.65 14.54
CA THR A 81 3.80 0.89 15.98
C THR A 81 2.36 0.56 16.37
N LEU A 82 2.09 0.26 17.65
CA LEU A 82 0.75 -0.08 18.13
C LEU A 82 -0.30 1.01 17.80
N ASP A 83 0.09 2.27 17.87
CA ASP A 83 -0.79 3.42 17.61
C ASP A 83 -1.13 3.60 16.12
N GLU A 84 -0.39 2.95 15.22
CA GLU A 84 -0.63 2.97 13.76
C GLU A 84 -1.54 1.82 13.29
N TRP A 85 -2.03 0.97 14.21
CA TRP A 85 -2.96 -0.12 13.89
C TRP A 85 -4.44 0.30 13.89
N ASP A 86 -4.77 1.52 14.32
CA ASP A 86 -6.14 2.05 14.44
C ASP A 86 -6.32 3.42 13.75
#